data_AF-A0A223KP25-F1
#
_entry.id   AF-A0A223KP25-F1
#
_cell.length_a   1.000
_cell.length_b   1.000
_cell.length_c   1.000
_cell.angle_alpha   90.00
_cell.angle_beta   90.00
_cell.angle_gamma   90.00
#
_symmetry.space_group_name_H-M   'P 1'
#
loop_
_entity.id
_entity.type
_entity.pdbx_description
1 polymer ?
#
loop_
_entity_poly.entity_id
_entity_poly.type
_entity_poly.pdbx_seq_one_letter_code
_entity_poly.pdbx_strand_id
1 'polypeptide(L)'
;MDQTVRGYLYKHKYTFLPSTEKVLKCIWRNAGEVYGVCHCTVEKIATEAKISERQVGRALNQLIELNVIKRVPTYKENGAQSRNLLVIQPDSNYTSISKEDDEAGIS
;
A
#
# COMPACT_ATOMS: atom_id res chain seq x y z
N MET A 1 -7.24 -0.85 -10.30
CA MET A 1 -6.72 -1.45 -9.06
C MET A 1 -6.66 -2.93 -9.31
N ASP A 2 -5.49 -3.56 -9.12
CA ASP A 2 -5.35 -5.02 -9.26
C ASP A 2 -6.37 -5.73 -8.36
N GLN A 3 -6.92 -6.87 -8.82
CA GLN A 3 -8.00 -7.58 -8.14
C GLN A 3 -7.57 -8.11 -6.76
N THR A 4 -6.30 -8.49 -6.63
CA THR A 4 -5.65 -8.91 -5.38
C THR A 4 -5.66 -7.79 -4.35
N VAL A 5 -5.25 -6.58 -4.77
CA VAL A 5 -5.20 -5.39 -3.91
C VAL A 5 -6.62 -4.94 -3.52
N ARG A 6 -7.58 -5.13 -4.43
CA ARG A 6 -8.99 -4.80 -4.17
C ARG A 6 -9.63 -5.77 -3.16
N GLY A 7 -9.38 -7.06 -3.29
CA GLY A 7 -9.81 -8.07 -2.30
C GLY A 7 -9.20 -7.81 -0.93
N TYR A 8 -7.91 -7.47 -0.88
CA TYR A 8 -7.23 -7.08 0.36
C TYR A 8 -7.87 -5.84 1.01
N LEU A 9 -8.11 -4.81 0.22
CA LEU A 9 -8.79 -3.59 0.67
C LEU A 9 -10.19 -3.85 1.21
N TYR A 10 -10.93 -4.78 0.61
CA TYR A 10 -12.26 -5.17 1.07
C TYR A 10 -12.20 -5.92 2.40
N LYS A 11 -11.28 -6.87 2.55
CA LYS A 11 -11.08 -7.65 3.78
C LYS A 11 -10.71 -6.78 4.97
N HIS A 12 -9.89 -5.76 4.75
CA HIS A 12 -9.40 -4.85 5.78
C HIS A 12 -10.13 -3.49 5.80
N LYS A 13 -11.21 -3.33 5.03
CA LYS A 13 -11.93 -2.06 4.83
C LYS A 13 -12.37 -1.41 6.14
N TYR A 14 -12.79 -2.23 7.11
CA TYR A 14 -13.26 -1.77 8.43
C TYR A 14 -12.11 -1.46 9.41
N THR A 15 -10.87 -1.83 9.08
CA THR A 15 -9.68 -1.59 9.92
C THR A 15 -9.02 -0.24 9.62
N PHE A 16 -9.24 0.32 8.42
CA PHE A 16 -8.56 1.55 7.99
C PHE A 16 -9.33 2.81 8.34
N LEU A 17 -8.60 3.86 8.76
CA LEU A 17 -9.13 5.21 8.74
C LEU A 17 -9.27 5.70 7.27
N PRO A 18 -10.18 6.64 6.99
CA PRO A 18 -10.32 7.23 5.64
C PRO A 18 -9.02 7.85 5.11
N SER A 19 -8.17 8.37 5.99
CA SER A 19 -6.84 8.89 5.63
C SER A 19 -5.91 7.77 5.15
N THR A 20 -5.96 6.60 5.78
CA THR A 20 -5.11 5.45 5.46
C THR A 20 -5.48 4.88 4.10
N GLU A 21 -6.77 4.81 3.79
CA GLU A 21 -7.25 4.40 2.46
C GLU A 21 -6.78 5.36 1.35
N LYS A 22 -6.82 6.68 1.59
CA LYS A 22 -6.31 7.69 0.64
C LYS A 22 -4.81 7.50 0.36
N VAL A 23 -4.01 7.26 1.41
CA VAL A 23 -2.57 7.00 1.29
C VAL A 23 -2.31 5.73 0.49
N LEU A 24 -3.02 4.63 0.79
CA LEU A 24 -2.85 3.37 0.06
C LEU A 24 -3.23 3.51 -1.42
N LYS A 25 -4.33 4.22 -1.72
CA LYS A 25 -4.73 4.55 -3.11
C LYS A 25 -3.67 5.40 -3.82
N CYS A 26 -3.06 6.36 -3.12
CA CYS A 26 -1.99 7.20 -3.65
C CYS A 26 -0.75 6.37 -4.00
N ILE A 27 -0.34 5.49 -3.09
CA ILE A 27 0.79 4.56 -3.30
C ILE A 27 0.52 3.66 -4.49
N TRP A 28 -0.68 3.07 -4.58
CA TRP A 28 -1.05 2.17 -5.67
C TRP A 28 -1.07 2.89 -7.04
N ARG A 29 -1.62 4.11 -7.11
CA ARG A 29 -1.64 4.90 -8.35
C ARG A 29 -0.26 5.32 -8.84
N ASN A 30 0.67 5.53 -7.89
CA ASN A 30 2.05 5.90 -8.18
C ASN A 30 3.00 4.69 -8.13
N ALA A 31 2.47 3.48 -8.02
CA ALA A 31 3.28 2.29 -8.18
C ALA A 31 3.59 2.16 -9.67
N GLY A 32 4.88 2.11 -10.01
CA GLY A 32 5.34 2.10 -11.40
C GLY A 32 5.11 0.75 -12.10
N GLU A 33 5.91 0.48 -13.14
CA GLU A 33 5.90 -0.80 -13.89
C GLU A 33 6.17 -2.03 -13.01
N VAL A 34 6.89 -1.87 -11.89
CA VAL A 34 7.08 -2.94 -10.92
C VAL A 34 5.89 -2.96 -9.96
N TYR A 35 5.08 -4.02 -10.07
CA TYR A 35 3.85 -4.21 -9.28
C TYR A 35 4.07 -3.89 -7.79
N GLY A 36 3.35 -2.85 -7.33
CA GLY A 36 3.32 -2.47 -5.92
C GLY A 36 4.50 -1.63 -5.42
N VAL A 37 5.48 -1.26 -6.25
CA VAL A 37 6.62 -0.44 -5.82
C VAL A 37 6.37 1.04 -6.11
N CYS A 38 6.31 1.86 -5.06
CA CYS A 38 6.11 3.30 -5.13
C CYS A 38 7.34 4.06 -4.61
N HIS A 39 7.77 5.07 -5.37
CA HIS A 39 8.93 5.93 -5.07
C HIS A 39 8.54 7.29 -4.47
N CYS A 40 7.26 7.49 -4.12
CA CYS A 40 6.75 8.77 -3.66
C CYS A 40 7.32 9.16 -2.29
N THR A 41 7.61 10.45 -2.12
CA THR A 41 7.92 11.04 -0.81
C THR A 41 6.66 11.18 0.03
N VAL A 42 6.83 11.30 1.35
CA VAL A 42 5.74 11.61 2.29
C VAL A 42 5.05 12.91 1.88
N GLU A 43 5.82 13.93 1.50
CA GLU A 43 5.33 15.21 0.99
C GLU A 43 4.46 15.03 -0.26
N LYS A 44 4.93 14.29 -1.27
CA LYS A 44 4.14 14.02 -2.49
C LYS A 44 2.83 13.32 -2.18
N ILE A 45 2.85 12.33 -1.28
CA ILE A 45 1.65 11.62 -0.83
C ILE A 45 0.70 12.58 -0.09
N ALA A 46 1.23 13.44 0.77
CA ALA A 46 0.45 14.43 1.51
C ALA A 46 -0.28 15.40 0.57
N THR A 47 0.43 15.91 -0.44
CA THR A 47 -0.13 16.79 -1.48
C THR A 47 -1.22 16.10 -2.28
N GLU A 48 -0.97 14.89 -2.79
CA GLU A 48 -1.93 14.15 -3.62
C GLU A 48 -3.15 13.67 -2.83
N ALA A 49 -2.95 13.19 -1.60
CA ALA A 49 -4.01 12.72 -0.73
C ALA A 49 -4.77 13.85 -0.01
N LYS A 50 -4.28 15.11 -0.12
CA LYS A 50 -4.81 16.31 0.54
C LYS A 50 -4.95 16.13 2.05
N ILE A 51 -3.90 15.60 2.68
CA ILE A 51 -3.81 15.39 4.14
C ILE A 51 -2.45 15.86 4.65
N SER A 52 -2.31 16.05 5.96
CA SER A 52 -1.02 16.44 6.54
C SER A 52 0.03 15.33 6.44
N GLU A 53 1.31 15.69 6.34
CA GLU A 53 2.41 14.71 6.39
C GLU A 53 2.39 13.84 7.66
N ARG A 54 1.95 14.42 8.79
CA ARG A 54 1.76 13.66 10.03
C ARG A 54 0.71 12.56 9.89
N GLN A 55 -0.40 12.82 9.17
CA GLN A 55 -1.40 11.80 8.88
C GLN A 55 -0.88 10.76 7.90
N VAL A 56 -0.07 11.16 6.91
CA VAL A 56 0.63 10.22 6.02
C VAL A 56 1.54 9.31 6.83
N GLY A 57 2.37 9.85 7.72
CA GLY A 57 3.27 9.07 8.57
C GLY A 57 2.51 8.04 9.42
N ARG A 58 1.39 8.45 10.05
CA ARG A 58 0.52 7.52 10.79
C ARG A 58 -0.09 6.44 9.91
N ALA A 59 -0.62 6.80 8.75
CA ALA A 59 -1.19 5.86 7.80
C ALA A 59 -0.14 4.86 7.30
N LEU A 60 1.07 5.31 6.98
CA LEU A 60 2.17 4.44 6.57
C LEU A 60 2.55 3.46 7.69
N ASN A 61 2.64 3.92 8.93
CA ASN A 61 2.96 3.04 10.06
C ASN A 61 1.87 1.98 10.26
N GLN A 62 0.60 2.38 10.22
CA GLN A 62 -0.53 1.45 10.30
C GLN A 62 -0.50 0.41 9.17
N LEU A 63 -0.21 0.84 7.95
CA LEU A 63 -0.09 -0.07 6.80
C LEU A 63 1.12 -1.02 6.91
N ILE A 64 2.20 -0.61 7.58
CA ILE A 64 3.36 -1.47 7.85
C ILE A 64 3.04 -2.48 8.95
N GLU A 65 2.41 -2.04 10.04
CA GLU A 65 1.98 -2.92 11.14
C GLU A 65 1.03 -4.02 10.66
N LEU A 66 0.16 -3.70 9.71
CA LEU A 66 -0.76 -4.64 9.08
C LEU A 66 -0.12 -5.48 7.95
N ASN A 67 1.18 -5.35 7.73
CA ASN A 67 1.93 -5.99 6.63
C ASN A 67 1.36 -5.70 5.23
N VAL A 68 0.65 -4.58 5.04
CA VAL A 68 0.16 -4.15 3.72
C VAL A 68 1.30 -3.62 2.86
N ILE A 69 2.20 -2.86 3.49
CA ILE A 69 3.32 -2.21 2.82
C ILE A 69 4.61 -2.45 3.60
N LYS A 70 5.72 -2.48 2.88
CA LYS A 70 7.06 -2.52 3.46
C LYS A 70 7.85 -1.29 3.02
N ARG A 71 8.62 -0.71 3.94
CA ARG A 71 9.65 0.28 3.62
C ARG A 71 10.95 -0.44 3.29
N VAL A 72 11.45 -0.23 2.08
CA VAL A 72 12.75 -0.73 1.64
C VAL A 72 13.70 0.46 1.52
N PRO A 73 14.75 0.57 2.36
CA PRO A 73 15.75 1.60 2.19
C PRO A 73 16.49 1.37 0.86
N THR A 74 16.78 2.45 0.15
CA THR A 74 17.61 2.40 -1.05
C THR A 74 18.85 3.25 -0.84
N TYR A 75 19.92 2.90 -1.55
CA TYR A 75 21.22 3.56 -1.45
C TYR A 75 21.67 3.96 -2.85
N LYS A 76 22.36 5.10 -2.94
CA LYS A 76 23.03 5.56 -4.16
C LYS A 76 24.37 4.83 -4.33
N GLU A 77 24.98 4.96 -5.50
CA GLU A 77 26.30 4.40 -5.79
C GLU A 77 27.39 4.86 -4.81
N ASN A 78 27.23 6.07 -4.25
CA ASN A 78 28.13 6.64 -3.24
C ASN A 78 27.86 6.16 -1.80
N GLY A 79 26.96 5.19 -1.59
CA GLY A 79 26.60 4.66 -0.28
C GLY A 79 25.63 5.53 0.53
N ALA A 80 25.29 6.74 0.07
CA ALA A 80 24.33 7.59 0.75
C ALA A 80 22.91 7.03 0.60
N GLN A 81 22.13 7.09 1.68
CA GLN A 81 20.73 6.67 1.64
C GLN A 81 19.92 7.59 0.72
N SER A 82 19.16 6.97 -0.17
CA SER A 82 18.18 7.63 -1.02
C SER A 82 16.79 7.52 -0.40
N ARG A 83 15.75 7.84 -1.17
CA ARG A 83 14.36 7.74 -0.71
C ARG A 83 13.97 6.27 -0.50
N ASN A 84 13.24 5.99 0.56
CA ASN A 84 12.70 4.66 0.78
C ASN A 84 11.69 4.30 -0.31
N LEU A 85 11.70 3.04 -0.74
CA LEU A 85 10.63 2.47 -1.55
C LEU A 85 9.50 2.01 -0.63
N LEU A 86 8.28 2.27 -1.06
CA LEU A 86 7.08 1.71 -0.45
C LEU A 86 6.64 0.55 -1.34
N VAL A 87 6.69 -0.66 -0.80
CA VAL A 87 6.37 -1.89 -1.54
C VAL A 87 5.10 -2.50 -0.97
N ILE A 88 4.03 -2.51 -1.75
CA ILE A 88 2.79 -3.24 -1.41
C ILE A 88 3.13 -4.73 -1.35
N GLN A 89 2.84 -5.37 -0.22
CA GLN A 89 3.07 -6.80 -0.03
C GLN A 89 1.88 -7.60 -0.56
N PRO A 90 2.12 -8.78 -1.15
CA PRO A 90 1.03 -9.73 -1.41
C PRO A 90 0.44 -10.20 -0.07
N ASP A 91 -0.89 -10.32 -0.01
CA ASP A 91 -1.51 -10.96 1.13
C ASP A 91 -1.23 -12.46 1.07
N SER A 92 -0.49 -12.99 2.04
CA SER A 92 -0.24 -14.42 2.17
C SER A 92 -1.54 -15.23 2.26
N ASN A 93 -2.67 -14.64 2.68
CA ASN A 93 -3.98 -15.29 2.65
C ASN A 93 -4.69 -15.27 1.28
N TYR A 94 -4.22 -14.49 0.30
CA TYR A 94 -4.86 -14.44 -1.02
C TYR A 94 -4.65 -15.72 -1.82
N THR A 95 -3.54 -16.43 -1.59
CA THR A 95 -3.27 -17.73 -2.24
C THR A 95 -4.30 -18.80 -1.83
N SER A 96 -5.00 -18.62 -0.72
CA SER A 96 -5.96 -19.60 -0.19
C SER A 96 -7.40 -19.33 -0.58
N ILE A 97 -7.74 -18.14 -1.10
CA ILE A 97 -9.13 -17.73 -1.37
C ILE A 97 -9.52 -17.93 -2.86
N SER A 98 -8.54 -18.08 -3.75
CA SER A 98 -8.78 -18.18 -5.20
C SER A 98 -9.28 -19.54 -5.70
N LYS A 99 -9.82 -20.40 -4.82
CA LYS A 99 -10.51 -21.64 -5.24
C LYS A 99 -11.86 -21.91 -4.57
N GLU A 100 -12.18 -21.30 -3.43
CA GLU A 100 -13.42 -21.63 -2.71
C GLU A 100 -14.51 -20.54 -2.85
N ASP A 101 -14.16 -19.27 -3.06
CA ASP A 101 -15.15 -18.18 -3.06
C ASP A 101 -15.70 -17.81 -4.46
N ASP A 102 -15.03 -18.19 -5.56
CA ASP A 102 -15.58 -18.03 -6.92
C ASP A 102 -16.67 -19.07 -7.24
N GLU A 103 -16.79 -20.16 -6.47
CA GLU A 103 -17.89 -21.13 -6.60
C GLU A 103 -19.16 -20.71 -5.86
N ALA A 104 -19.10 -19.72 -4.96
CA ALA A 104 -20.23 -19.35 -4.11
C ALA A 104 -21.16 -18.26 -4.69
N GLY A 105 -20.74 -17.51 -5.70
CA GLY A 105 -21.65 -16.65 -6.49
C GLY A 105 -22.54 -15.69 -5.68
N ILE A 106 -22.00 -14.99 -4.67
CA ILE A 106 -22.77 -13.96 -3.96
C ILE A 106 -22.18 -12.58 -4.26
N SER A 107 -22.95 -11.83 -5.07
CA SER A 107 -22.78 -10.41 -5.39
C SER A 107 -23.11 -9.50 -4.21
#